data_AF-A0A1X2DGV5-F1
#
_entry.id   AF-A0A1X2DGV5-F1
#
_cell.length_a   1.000
_cell.length_b   1.000
_cell.length_c   1.000
_cell.angle_alpha   90.00
_cell.angle_beta   90.00
_cell.angle_gamma   90.00
#
_symmetry.space_group_name_H-M   'P 1'
#
loop_
_entity.id
_entity.type
_entity.pdbx_description
1 polymer ?
#
loop_
_entity_poly.entity_id
_entity_poly.type
_entity_poly.pdbx_seq_one_letter_code
_entity_poly.pdbx_strand_id
1 'polypeptide(L)'
;MGRVNFPKPTRKAPALPITPTTSTEHLTCARHNLLDARTAALNAAHALPPGSRRNRATELAEKITDALAFCERLQNVVEGDQRAGVTR
;
A
#
# COMPACT_ATOMS: atom_id res chain seq x y z
N MET A 1 -24.82 47.26 9.03
CA MET A 1 -24.63 45.83 8.69
C MET A 1 -23.23 45.66 8.11
N GLY A 2 -22.26 45.19 8.91
CA GLY A 2 -20.85 45.07 8.52
C GLY A 2 -20.56 43.77 7.80
N ARG A 3 -19.80 43.82 6.70
CA ARG A 3 -19.31 42.63 5.98
C ARG A 3 -18.09 42.08 6.70
N VAL A 4 -18.22 40.89 7.29
CA VAL A 4 -17.11 40.12 7.85
C VAL A 4 -16.31 39.49 6.71
N ASN A 5 -15.04 39.87 6.59
CA ASN A 5 -14.11 39.34 5.61
C ASN A 5 -13.32 38.20 6.26
N PHE A 6 -13.55 36.95 5.82
CA PHE A 6 -12.83 35.80 6.35
C PHE A 6 -11.52 35.59 5.57
N PRO A 7 -10.34 35.56 6.23
CA PRO A 7 -9.10 35.23 5.54
C PRO A 7 -9.10 33.75 5.14
N LYS A 8 -8.79 33.48 3.87
CA LYS A 8 -8.59 32.14 3.32
C LYS A 8 -7.37 31.49 4.02
N PRO A 9 -7.49 30.28 4.59
CA PRO A 9 -6.34 29.60 5.16
C PRO A 9 -5.46 29.03 4.04
N THR A 10 -4.40 29.75 3.68
CA THR A 10 -3.31 29.22 2.84
C THR A 10 -2.36 28.39 3.69
N ARG A 11 -2.83 27.26 4.22
CA ARG A 11 -1.92 26.24 4.76
C ARG A 11 -1.41 25.39 3.60
N LYS A 12 -0.40 25.88 2.88
CA LYS A 12 0.46 24.97 2.11
C LYS A 12 1.16 24.08 3.14
N ALA A 13 0.66 22.87 3.32
CA ALA A 13 1.41 21.84 4.01
C ALA A 13 2.76 21.70 3.26
N PRO A 14 3.90 21.62 3.96
CA PRO A 14 5.15 21.30 3.31
C PRO A 14 4.95 19.93 2.63
N ALA A 15 5.03 19.91 1.30
CA ALA A 15 5.17 18.68 0.56
C ALA A 15 6.50 18.09 1.01
N LEU A 16 6.44 17.10 1.91
CA LEU A 16 7.60 16.31 2.26
C LEU A 16 8.15 15.75 0.94
N PRO A 17 9.42 15.99 0.61
CA PRO A 17 10.02 15.37 -0.56
C PRO A 17 10.06 13.86 -0.28
N ILE A 18 9.07 13.14 -0.78
CA ILE A 18 9.15 11.69 -0.97
C ILE A 18 10.20 11.52 -2.06
N THR A 19 11.45 11.37 -1.64
CA THR A 19 12.52 11.03 -2.57
C THR A 19 12.14 9.70 -3.21
N PRO A 20 12.26 9.55 -4.53
CA PRO A 20 11.78 8.39 -5.24
C PRO A 20 12.26 7.05 -4.66
N THR A 21 13.52 7.01 -4.18
CA THR A 21 14.11 5.85 -3.49
C THR A 21 13.29 5.39 -2.28
N THR A 22 12.78 6.32 -1.47
CA THR A 22 11.94 5.98 -0.30
C THR A 22 10.61 5.34 -0.69
N SER A 23 10.05 5.68 -1.85
CA SER A 23 8.78 5.10 -2.32
C SER A 23 8.95 3.64 -2.76
N THR A 24 10.00 3.34 -3.53
CA THR A 24 10.30 1.96 -3.97
C THR A 24 10.67 1.08 -2.76
N GLU A 25 11.43 1.62 -1.80
CA GLU A 25 11.76 0.93 -0.54
C GLU A 25 10.49 0.62 0.27
N HIS A 26 9.57 1.58 0.42
CA HIS A 26 8.30 1.36 1.11
C HIS A 26 7.45 0.28 0.44
N LEU A 27 7.38 0.26 -0.90
CA LEU A 27 6.65 -0.77 -1.65
C LEU A 27 7.30 -2.14 -1.50
N THR A 28 8.63 -2.21 -1.50
CA THR A 28 9.38 -3.45 -1.25
C THR A 28 9.10 -3.97 0.16
N CYS A 29 9.12 -3.10 1.18
CA CYS A 29 8.75 -3.47 2.55
C CYS A 29 7.29 -3.95 2.65
N ALA A 30 6.36 -3.22 2.02
CA ALA A 30 4.94 -3.60 1.99
C ALA A 30 4.74 -4.99 1.36
N ARG A 31 5.43 -5.27 0.24
CA ARG A 31 5.41 -6.58 -0.42
C ARG A 31 5.86 -7.70 0.53
N HIS A 32 6.99 -7.54 1.23
CA HIS A 32 7.47 -8.53 2.18
C HIS A 32 6.46 -8.79 3.31
N ASN A 33 5.93 -7.71 3.91
CA ASN A 33 4.91 -7.84 4.95
C ASN A 33 3.64 -8.56 4.46
N LEU A 34 3.23 -8.32 3.21
CA LEU A 34 2.09 -9.01 2.61
C LEU A 34 2.39 -10.50 2.36
N LEU A 35 3.61 -10.86 1.95
CA LEU A 35 4.02 -12.26 1.80
C LEU A 35 3.98 -13.00 3.15
N ASP A 36 4.49 -12.37 4.20
CA ASP A 36 4.46 -12.92 5.56
C ASP A 36 3.02 -13.09 6.06
N ALA A 37 2.18 -12.07 5.88
CA ALA A 37 0.77 -12.11 6.25
C ALA A 37 0.00 -13.21 5.50
N ARG A 38 0.28 -13.39 4.20
CA ARG A 38 -0.31 -14.47 3.40
C ARG A 38 0.10 -15.84 3.91
N THR A 39 1.38 -16.02 4.21
CA THR A 39 1.92 -17.26 4.76
C THR A 39 1.27 -17.59 6.10
N ALA A 40 1.13 -16.59 6.98
CA ALA A 40 0.42 -16.74 8.25
C ALA A 40 -1.06 -17.13 8.06
N ALA A 41 -1.76 -16.51 7.10
CA ALA A 41 -3.15 -16.84 6.79
C ALA A 41 -3.30 -18.28 6.28
N LEU A 42 -2.43 -18.74 5.39
CA LEU A 42 -2.41 -20.13 4.91
C LEU A 42 -2.11 -21.11 6.05
N ASN A 43 -1.10 -20.83 6.87
CA ASN A 43 -0.78 -21.66 8.03
C ASN A 43 -1.97 -21.76 8.99
N ALA A 44 -2.68 -20.65 9.23
CA ALA A 44 -3.90 -20.65 10.03
C ALA A 44 -5.01 -21.50 9.37
N ALA A 45 -5.22 -21.37 8.06
CA ALA A 45 -6.21 -22.17 7.33
C ALA A 45 -5.92 -23.69 7.40
N HIS A 46 -4.65 -24.07 7.36
CA HIS A 46 -4.22 -25.47 7.49
C HIS A 46 -4.35 -26.01 8.92
N ALA A 47 -4.06 -25.20 9.93
CA ALA A 47 -4.14 -25.60 11.33
C ALA A 47 -5.58 -25.67 11.88
N LEU A 48 -6.50 -24.91 11.28
CA LEU A 48 -7.89 -24.86 11.75
C LEU A 48 -8.72 -26.07 11.25
N PRO A 49 -9.62 -26.60 12.10
CA PRO A 49 -10.58 -27.60 11.66
C PRO A 49 -11.52 -27.02 10.59
N PRO A 50 -12.17 -27.86 9.77
CA PRO A 50 -13.16 -27.42 8.79
C PRO A 50 -14.24 -26.54 9.43
N GLY A 51 -14.52 -25.38 8.81
CA GLY A 51 -15.52 -24.44 9.30
C GLY A 51 -15.24 -22.99 8.92
N SER A 52 -16.08 -22.10 9.43
CA SER A 52 -16.08 -20.67 9.06
C SER A 52 -14.74 -19.97 9.30
N ARG A 53 -14.01 -20.32 10.36
CA ARG A 53 -12.69 -19.74 10.65
C ARG A 53 -11.64 -20.12 9.62
N ARG A 54 -11.60 -21.39 9.21
CA ARG A 54 -10.71 -21.88 8.14
C ARG A 54 -11.03 -21.24 6.81
N ASN A 55 -12.31 -21.14 6.46
CA ASN A 55 -12.76 -20.51 5.22
C ASN A 55 -12.32 -19.04 5.18
N ARG A 56 -12.52 -18.29 6.27
CA ARG A 56 -12.06 -16.90 6.39
C ARG A 56 -10.54 -16.76 6.26
N ALA A 57 -9.77 -17.67 6.84
CA ALA A 57 -8.31 -17.66 6.71
C ALA A 57 -7.87 -17.92 5.25
N THR A 58 -8.59 -18.81 4.54
CA THR A 58 -8.37 -19.08 3.12
C THR A 58 -8.71 -17.86 2.26
N GLU A 59 -9.89 -17.28 2.44
CA GLU A 59 -10.31 -16.04 1.75
C GLU A 59 -9.34 -14.88 2.01
N LEU A 60 -8.81 -14.78 3.24
CA LEU A 60 -7.83 -13.76 3.57
C LEU A 60 -6.53 -13.95 2.79
N ALA A 61 -6.03 -15.19 2.68
CA ALA A 61 -4.84 -15.49 1.89
C ALA A 61 -5.03 -15.13 0.40
N GLU A 62 -6.22 -15.37 -0.16
CA GLU A 62 -6.58 -14.99 -1.53
C GLU A 62 -6.61 -13.46 -1.72
N LYS A 63 -7.27 -12.73 -0.81
CA LYS A 63 -7.29 -11.25 -0.85
C LYS A 63 -5.90 -10.63 -0.74
N ILE A 64 -5.01 -11.26 0.06
CA ILE A 64 -3.62 -10.81 0.15
C ILE A 64 -2.86 -11.09 -1.16
N THR A 65 -3.18 -12.18 -1.88
CA THR A 65 -2.63 -12.40 -3.24
C THR A 65 -3.02 -11.27 -4.18
N ASP A 66 -4.26 -10.80 -4.16
CA ASP A 66 -4.67 -9.66 -4.97
C ASP A 66 -3.90 -8.39 -4.58
N ALA A 67 -3.76 -8.13 -3.27
CA ALA A 67 -3.00 -6.99 -2.75
C ALA A 67 -1.52 -7.01 -3.17
N LEU A 68 -0.89 -8.19 -3.19
CA LEU A 68 0.47 -8.37 -3.71
C LEU A 68 0.56 -7.97 -5.18
N ALA A 69 -0.39 -8.40 -6.02
CA ALA A 69 -0.43 -8.03 -7.42
C ALA A 69 -0.64 -6.52 -7.63
N PHE A 70 -1.42 -5.86 -6.76
CA PHE A 70 -1.53 -4.40 -6.78
C PHE A 70 -0.22 -3.71 -6.38
N CYS A 71 0.48 -4.22 -5.36
CA CYS A 71 1.76 -3.69 -4.92
C CYS A 71 2.81 -3.77 -6.04
N GLU A 72 2.88 -4.89 -6.76
CA GLU A 72 3.73 -5.07 -7.94
C GLU A 72 3.44 -4.07 -9.06
N ARG A 73 2.15 -3.90 -9.41
CA ARG A 73 1.75 -2.94 -10.44
C ARG A 73 2.12 -1.51 -10.04
N LEU A 74 1.94 -1.15 -8.77
CA LEU A 74 2.31 0.18 -8.27
C LEU A 74 3.82 0.39 -8.29
N GLN A 75 4.60 -0.62 -7.91
CA GLN A 75 6.05 -0.57 -8.00
C GLN A 75 6.52 -0.31 -9.44
N ASN A 76 5.94 -1.00 -10.43
CA ASN A 76 6.27 -0.77 -11.83
C ASN A 76 5.96 0.68 -12.28
N VAL A 77 4.86 1.28 -11.82
CA VAL A 77 4.53 2.68 -12.12
C VAL A 77 5.54 3.63 -11.51
N VAL A 78 5.87 3.45 -10.22
CA VAL A 78 6.84 4.29 -9.51
C VAL A 78 8.24 4.19 -10.14
N GLU A 79 8.68 3.00 -10.49
CA GLU A 79 9.95 2.80 -11.18
C GLU A 79 9.94 3.42 -12.59
N GLY A 80 8.80 3.35 -13.29
CA GLY A 80 8.60 4.02 -14.59
C GLY A 80 8.73 5.54 -14.48
N ASP A 81 8.03 6.14 -13.50
CA ASP A 81 8.08 7.59 -13.24
C ASP A 81 9.49 8.04 -12.87
N GLN A 82 10.22 7.25 -12.09
CA GLN A 82 11.62 7.51 -11.76
C GLN A 82 12.51 7.57 -13.00
N ARG A 83 12.39 6.60 -13.90
CA ARG A 83 13.16 6.57 -15.14
C ARG A 83 12.82 7.77 -16.03
N ALA A 84 11.54 8.11 -16.15
CA ALA A 84 11.10 9.25 -16.94
C ALA A 84 11.61 10.59 -16.36
N GLY A 85 11.62 10.74 -15.03
CA GLY A 85 12.11 11.93 -14.34
C GLY A 85 13.62 12.15 -14.44
N VAL A 86 14.42 11.09 -14.60
CA VAL A 86 15.88 11.17 -14.82
C VAL A 86 16.23 11.62 -16.24
N THR A 87 15.28 11.58 -17.18
CA THR A 87 15.52 11.89 -18.59
C THR A 87 15.18 13.36 -18.96
N ARG A 88 14.96 14.23 -17.98
CA ARG A 88 14.73 15.69 -18.15
C ARG A 88 15.86 16.49 -17.53
#